data_AF-A0A3D2X1P1-F1
#
_entry.id   AF-A0A3D2X1P1-F1
#
_cell.length_a   1.000
_cell.length_b   1.000
_cell.length_c   1.000
_cell.angle_alpha   90.00
_cell.angle_beta   90.00
_cell.angle_gamma   90.00
#
_symmetry.space_group_name_H-M   'P 1'
#
loop_
_entity.id
_entity.type
_entity.pdbx_description
1 polymer ?
#
loop_
_entity_poly.entity_id
_entity_poly.type
_entity_poly.pdbx_seq_one_letter_code
_entity_poly.pdbx_strand_id
1 'polypeptide(L)'
;MINPIGGILLSIHENQTINCPKCANEQNAEIWSSINVSLNPEGRNKLFDGEINRFKCEDCGYEALIPAPLLYHDPDRKFAVHYFPAESIKKINFLEQFDLYGKLNVGDKLDFDIPEYMLDIHIVFNMDELITFVIFREMLLEFHQQNQDSPAPSMN
;
A
#
# COMPACT_ATOMS: atom_id res chain seq x y z
N MET A 1 1.03 -15.56 -14.89
CA MET A 1 2.02 -14.47 -14.93
C MET A 1 1.30 -13.22 -14.49
N ILE A 2 1.47 -12.80 -13.24
CA ILE A 2 0.88 -11.55 -12.74
C ILE A 2 1.75 -10.43 -13.28
N ASN A 3 1.20 -9.57 -14.12
CA ASN A 3 1.91 -8.41 -14.66
C ASN A 3 2.06 -7.38 -13.53
N PRO A 4 3.24 -7.17 -12.94
CA PRO A 4 3.36 -6.44 -11.67
C PRO A 4 3.11 -4.94 -11.79
N ILE A 5 2.99 -4.39 -13.01
CA ILE A 5 3.32 -2.98 -13.25
C ILE A 5 2.23 -2.20 -14.01
N GLY A 6 1.32 -2.86 -14.74
CA GLY A 6 0.15 -2.21 -15.36
C GLY A 6 -0.90 -1.69 -14.36
N GLY A 7 -0.70 -1.97 -13.07
CA GLY A 7 -1.61 -1.70 -11.96
C GLY A 7 -1.27 -0.52 -11.08
N ILE A 8 -0.15 0.15 -11.32
CA ILE A 8 0.44 1.13 -10.39
C ILE A 8 -0.41 2.41 -10.25
N LEU A 9 -1.29 2.71 -11.21
CA LEU A 9 -2.11 3.92 -11.21
C LEU A 9 -3.55 3.71 -10.73
N LEU A 10 -3.95 2.46 -10.51
CA LEU A 10 -5.33 2.10 -10.15
C LEU A 10 -5.33 1.38 -8.81
N SER A 11 -6.51 1.36 -8.18
CA SER A 11 -6.77 0.39 -7.13
C SER A 11 -6.96 -0.99 -7.76
N ILE A 12 -6.37 -2.01 -7.14
CA ILE A 12 -6.52 -3.40 -7.57
C ILE A 12 -6.90 -4.24 -6.37
N HIS A 13 -8.01 -4.93 -6.52
CA HIS A 13 -8.49 -5.94 -5.59
C HIS A 13 -9.18 -7.06 -6.36
N GLU A 14 -9.13 -8.26 -5.81
CA GLU A 14 -9.79 -9.43 -6.37
C GLU A 14 -10.40 -10.27 -5.26
N ASN A 15 -11.50 -10.96 -5.57
CA ASN A 15 -12.09 -11.94 -4.67
C ASN A 15 -11.39 -13.28 -4.87
N GLN A 16 -10.85 -13.84 -3.79
CA GLN A 16 -10.30 -15.18 -3.77
C GLN A 16 -11.08 -16.07 -2.81
N THR A 17 -11.31 -17.30 -3.23
CA THR A 17 -11.88 -18.33 -2.38
C THR A 17 -10.79 -18.88 -1.45
N ILE A 18 -11.00 -18.76 -0.14
CA ILE A 18 -10.06 -19.17 0.91
C ILE A 18 -10.70 -20.24 1.78
N ASN A 19 -9.96 -21.31 2.02
CA ASN A 19 -10.32 -22.34 3.00
C ASN A 19 -9.81 -21.93 4.38
N CYS A 20 -10.71 -21.85 5.37
CA CYS A 20 -10.32 -21.58 6.74
C CYS A 20 -9.35 -22.65 7.26
N PRO A 21 -8.14 -22.31 7.73
CA PRO A 21 -7.17 -23.30 8.21
C PRO A 21 -7.61 -24.00 9.50
N LYS A 22 -8.63 -23.48 10.20
CA LYS A 22 -9.14 -24.02 11.47
C LYS A 22 -10.33 -24.97 11.31
N CYS A 23 -11.29 -24.66 10.43
CA CYS A 23 -12.53 -25.44 10.27
C CYS A 23 -12.79 -25.94 8.85
N ALA A 24 -11.92 -25.58 7.89
CA ALA A 24 -12.06 -25.88 6.46
C ALA A 24 -13.29 -25.27 5.77
N ASN A 25 -14.05 -24.38 6.43
CA ASN A 25 -15.10 -23.62 5.74
C ASN A 25 -14.50 -22.81 4.60
N GLU A 26 -15.12 -22.93 3.43
CA GLU A 26 -14.76 -22.20 2.21
C GLU A 26 -15.54 -20.89 2.17
N GLN A 27 -14.86 -19.77 1.96
CA GLN A 27 -15.51 -18.47 1.81
C GLN A 27 -14.67 -17.55 0.92
N ASN A 28 -15.31 -16.54 0.34
CA ASN A 28 -14.61 -15.53 -0.44
C ASN A 28 -14.01 -14.47 0.49
N ALA A 29 -12.80 -14.01 0.16
CA ALA A 29 -12.17 -12.85 0.76
C ALA A 29 -11.69 -11.92 -0.34
N GLU A 30 -11.87 -10.62 -0.12
CA GLU A 30 -11.33 -9.59 -0.99
C GLU A 30 -9.86 -9.35 -0.63
N ILE A 31 -8.98 -9.42 -1.63
CA ILE A 31 -7.55 -9.19 -1.48
C ILE A 31 -7.15 -8.00 -2.33
N TRP A 32 -6.61 -6.99 -1.67
CA TRP A 32 -6.10 -5.76 -2.23
C TRP A 32 -4.60 -5.90 -2.50
N SER A 33 -4.16 -5.45 -3.68
CA SER A 33 -2.76 -5.32 -4.04
C SER A 33 -2.34 -3.88 -4.34
N SER A 34 -3.30 -2.99 -4.63
CA SER A 34 -3.07 -1.56 -4.79
C SER A 34 -4.26 -0.75 -4.31
N ILE A 35 -4.00 0.39 -3.66
CA ILE A 35 -4.99 1.40 -3.25
C ILE A 35 -4.55 2.74 -3.86
N ASN A 36 -5.32 3.22 -4.84
CA ASN A 36 -5.30 4.61 -5.25
C ASN A 36 -6.34 5.38 -4.43
N VAL A 37 -5.91 6.19 -3.48
CA VAL A 37 -6.84 6.84 -2.53
C VAL A 37 -7.75 7.87 -3.18
N SER A 38 -7.26 8.56 -4.22
CA SER A 38 -8.07 9.53 -4.98
C SER A 38 -9.21 8.84 -5.74
N LEU A 39 -9.07 7.55 -6.08
CA LEU A 39 -10.10 6.77 -6.78
C LEU A 39 -10.96 5.91 -5.84
N ASN A 40 -10.36 5.30 -4.82
CA ASN A 40 -11.03 4.40 -3.87
C ASN A 40 -10.70 4.78 -2.41
N PRO A 41 -11.32 5.84 -1.87
CA PRO A 41 -11.12 6.22 -0.47
C PRO A 41 -11.57 5.12 0.52
N GLU A 42 -12.44 4.20 0.10
CA GLU A 42 -12.85 3.03 0.89
C GLU A 42 -11.67 2.11 1.23
N GLY A 43 -10.69 1.96 0.33
CA GLY A 43 -9.50 1.13 0.56
C GLY A 43 -8.63 1.71 1.68
N ARG A 44 -8.52 3.04 1.75
CA ARG A 44 -7.87 3.74 2.86
C ARG A 44 -8.59 3.50 4.18
N ASN A 45 -9.93 3.57 4.19
CA ASN A 45 -10.71 3.32 5.41
C ASN A 45 -10.48 1.88 5.90
N LYS A 46 -10.57 0.89 5.01
CA LYS A 46 -10.26 -0.52 5.33
C LYS A 46 -8.84 -0.71 5.87
N LEU A 47 -7.86 0.00 5.30
CA LEU A 47 -6.48 -0.03 5.79
C LEU A 47 -6.41 0.49 7.23
N PHE A 48 -7.06 1.61 7.53
CA PHE A 48 -7.01 2.26 8.85
C PHE A 48 -7.84 1.52 9.91
N ASP A 49 -8.94 0.89 9.51
CA ASP A 49 -9.75 0.03 10.37
C ASP A 49 -9.07 -1.34 10.61
N GLY A 50 -7.94 -1.59 9.96
CA GLY A 50 -7.19 -2.84 10.06
C GLY A 50 -7.90 -4.02 9.37
N GLU A 51 -8.90 -3.77 8.53
CA GLU A 51 -9.68 -4.77 7.80
C GLU A 51 -9.07 -5.14 6.43
N ILE A 52 -8.14 -4.34 5.91
CA ILE A 52 -7.50 -4.62 4.62
C ILE A 52 -6.76 -5.96 4.67
N ASN A 53 -6.95 -6.77 3.62
CA ASN A 53 -6.32 -8.09 3.50
C ASN A 53 -6.47 -8.95 4.76
N ARG A 54 -7.59 -8.83 5.49
CA ARG A 54 -7.87 -9.63 6.68
C ARG A 54 -8.89 -10.71 6.34
N PHE A 55 -8.56 -11.94 6.70
CA PHE A 55 -9.48 -13.06 6.68
C PHE A 55 -10.14 -13.20 8.06
N LYS A 56 -11.48 -13.26 8.09
CA LYS A 56 -12.27 -13.63 9.27
C LYS A 56 -13.26 -14.72 8.89
N CYS A 57 -13.11 -15.89 9.50
CA CYS A 57 -13.96 -17.02 9.20
C CYS A 57 -15.38 -16.81 9.72
N GLU A 58 -16.38 -16.93 8.84
CA GLU A 58 -17.79 -16.75 9.18
C GLU A 58 -18.34 -17.90 10.05
N ASP A 59 -17.74 -19.09 9.96
CA ASP A 59 -18.19 -20.29 10.70
C ASP A 59 -17.57 -20.40 12.10
N CYS A 60 -16.24 -20.22 12.21
CA CYS A 60 -15.51 -20.51 13.46
C CYS A 60 -14.81 -19.29 14.10
N GLY A 61 -14.91 -18.11 13.47
CA GLY A 61 -14.31 -16.86 13.96
C GLY A 61 -12.78 -16.81 13.92
N TYR A 62 -12.11 -17.73 13.23
CA TYR A 62 -10.66 -17.65 13.01
C TYR A 62 -10.31 -16.38 12.23
N GLU A 63 -9.32 -15.63 12.71
CA GLU A 63 -8.86 -14.40 12.08
C GLU A 63 -7.36 -14.44 11.78
N ALA A 64 -6.98 -13.96 10.60
CA ALA A 64 -5.59 -13.83 10.20
C ALA A 64 -5.39 -12.72 9.16
N LEU A 65 -4.20 -12.13 9.11
CA LEU A 65 -3.79 -11.29 7.99
C LEU A 65 -3.42 -12.19 6.80
N ILE A 66 -3.87 -11.81 5.61
CA ILE A 66 -3.45 -12.39 4.33
C ILE A 66 -2.17 -11.65 3.92
N PRO A 67 -1.02 -12.35 3.80
CA PRO A 67 0.26 -11.74 3.47
C PRO A 67 0.36 -11.43 1.97
N ALA A 68 -0.49 -10.52 1.49
CA ALA A 68 -0.45 -10.00 0.13
C ALA A 68 0.34 -8.67 0.10
N PRO A 69 1.27 -8.47 -0.86
CA PRO A 69 1.87 -7.17 -1.11
C PRO A 69 0.78 -6.12 -1.36
N LEU A 70 0.98 -4.90 -0.85
CA LEU A 70 0.01 -3.83 -0.93
C LEU A 70 0.71 -2.50 -1.23
N LEU A 71 0.42 -1.93 -2.40
CA LEU A 71 0.80 -0.58 -2.75
C LEU A 71 -0.28 0.40 -2.30
N TYR A 72 0.05 1.31 -1.38
CA TYR A 72 -0.77 2.48 -1.08
C TYR A 72 -0.18 3.68 -1.82
N HIS A 73 -1.02 4.43 -2.53
CA HIS A 73 -0.57 5.71 -3.08
C HIS A 73 -1.68 6.76 -3.08
N ASP A 74 -1.24 8.00 -2.87
CA ASP A 74 -2.10 9.19 -2.86
C ASP A 74 -1.59 10.16 -3.93
N PRO A 75 -2.22 10.18 -5.12
CA PRO A 75 -1.89 11.10 -6.20
C PRO A 75 -2.01 12.58 -5.81
N ASP A 76 -3.00 12.94 -4.98
CA ASP A 76 -3.26 14.33 -4.59
C ASP A 76 -2.16 14.84 -3.65
N ARG A 77 -1.72 13.98 -2.72
CA ARG A 77 -0.64 14.25 -1.76
C ARG A 77 0.75 13.86 -2.27
N LYS A 78 0.84 13.26 -3.46
CA LYS A 78 2.07 12.88 -4.15
C LYS A 78 3.03 12.04 -3.29
N PHE A 79 2.54 10.93 -2.75
CA PHE A 79 3.42 9.94 -2.11
C PHE A 79 2.88 8.51 -2.28
N ALA A 80 3.79 7.54 -2.13
CA ALA A 80 3.47 6.13 -2.23
C ALA A 80 4.27 5.31 -1.22
N VAL A 81 3.66 4.21 -0.78
CA VAL A 81 4.23 3.27 0.19
C VAL A 81 3.87 1.87 -0.26
N HIS A 82 4.84 0.94 -0.24
CA HIS A 82 4.62 -0.43 -0.64
C HIS A 82 4.98 -1.37 0.49
N TYR A 83 3.96 -2.06 1.01
CA TYR A 83 4.12 -3.15 1.94
C TYR A 83 4.47 -4.44 1.20
N PHE A 84 5.50 -5.12 1.68
CA PHE A 84 5.79 -6.51 1.30
C PHE A 84 5.79 -7.41 2.54
N PRO A 85 5.23 -8.64 2.44
CA PRO A 85 5.40 -9.64 3.49
C PRO A 85 6.88 -9.92 3.75
N ALA A 86 7.30 -9.93 5.01
CA ALA A 86 8.71 -10.08 5.40
C ALA A 86 9.37 -11.35 4.84
N GLU A 87 8.62 -12.45 4.73
CA GLU A 87 9.07 -13.69 4.06
C GLU A 87 9.53 -13.50 2.60
N SER A 88 9.10 -12.43 1.93
CA SER A 88 9.52 -12.11 0.56
C SER A 88 11.01 -11.78 0.47
N ILE A 89 11.61 -11.23 1.53
CA ILE A 89 13.05 -10.86 1.59
C ILE A 89 13.96 -12.07 1.29
N LYS A 90 13.51 -13.28 1.60
CA LYS A 90 14.28 -14.52 1.37
C LYS A 90 14.29 -14.97 -0.10
N LYS A 91 13.51 -14.33 -0.97
CA LYS A 91 13.34 -14.74 -2.37
C LYS A 91 14.22 -13.90 -3.29
N ILE A 92 15.03 -14.55 -4.13
CA ILE A 92 15.94 -13.85 -5.05
C ILE A 92 15.18 -12.93 -6.01
N ASN A 93 14.07 -13.41 -6.58
CA ASN A 93 13.21 -12.62 -7.48
C ASN A 93 12.54 -11.41 -6.80
N PHE A 94 12.46 -11.40 -5.47
CA PHE A 94 12.06 -10.21 -4.73
C PHE A 94 13.22 -9.21 -4.67
N LEU A 95 14.41 -9.66 -4.27
CA LEU A 95 15.61 -8.82 -4.15
C LEU A 95 16.03 -8.18 -5.50
N GLU A 96 15.85 -8.89 -6.61
CA GLU A 96 16.13 -8.39 -7.98
C GLU A 96 15.31 -7.14 -8.36
N GLN A 97 14.24 -6.82 -7.63
CA GLN A 97 13.43 -5.63 -7.86
C GLN A 97 14.05 -4.36 -7.28
N PHE A 98 15.09 -4.48 -6.47
CA PHE A 98 15.70 -3.35 -5.76
C PHE A 98 17.15 -3.12 -6.19
N ASP A 99 17.60 -1.88 -6.07
CA ASP A 99 19.02 -1.55 -6.13
C ASP A 99 19.74 -1.89 -4.80
N LEU A 100 21.06 -1.65 -4.76
CA LEU A 100 21.88 -1.94 -3.57
C LEU A 100 21.56 -1.07 -2.34
N TYR A 101 20.78 0.01 -2.53
CA TYR A 101 20.32 0.91 -1.47
C TYR A 101 18.88 0.62 -1.04
N GLY A 102 18.26 -0.41 -1.61
CA GLY A 102 16.88 -0.81 -1.31
C GLY A 102 15.82 0.04 -2.01
N LYS A 103 16.17 0.80 -3.05
CA LYS A 103 15.19 1.52 -3.88
C LYS A 103 14.62 0.59 -4.93
N LEU A 104 13.30 0.67 -5.14
CA LEU A 104 12.60 -0.13 -6.13
C LEU A 104 12.96 0.35 -7.54
N ASN A 105 13.25 -0.58 -8.45
CA ASN A 105 13.52 -0.28 -9.85
C ASN A 105 12.20 -0.09 -10.62
N VAL A 106 11.63 1.13 -10.60
CA VAL A 106 10.28 1.41 -11.14
C VAL A 106 10.28 1.68 -12.66
N GLY A 107 11.42 2.09 -13.26
CA GLY A 107 11.46 2.65 -14.62
C GLY A 107 11.87 1.72 -15.77
N ASP A 108 12.49 0.57 -15.51
CA ASP A 108 13.15 -0.21 -16.59
C ASP A 108 12.19 -1.06 -17.45
N LYS A 109 10.89 -1.06 -17.15
CA LYS A 109 9.92 -2.03 -17.70
C LYS A 109 8.60 -1.42 -18.19
N LEU A 110 8.47 -0.10 -18.28
CA LEU A 110 7.19 0.54 -18.62
C LEU A 110 7.25 1.41 -19.87
N ASP A 111 6.30 1.19 -20.77
CA ASP A 111 6.06 1.98 -21.99
C ASP A 111 5.17 3.23 -21.72
N PHE A 112 4.99 3.62 -20.46
CA PHE A 112 4.16 4.77 -20.07
C PHE A 112 4.83 5.64 -19.02
N ASP A 113 4.48 6.93 -19.03
CA ASP A 113 5.00 7.90 -18.07
C ASP A 113 4.55 7.58 -16.65
N ILE A 114 5.53 7.38 -15.77
CA ILE A 114 5.32 7.14 -14.35
C ILE A 114 5.30 8.48 -13.63
N PRO A 115 4.28 8.79 -12.81
CA PRO A 115 4.29 9.99 -12.00
C PRO A 115 5.53 10.06 -11.12
N GLU A 116 6.16 11.23 -11.02
CA GLU A 116 7.43 11.42 -10.30
C GLU A 116 7.39 10.89 -8.85
N TYR A 117 6.25 11.07 -8.17
CA TYR A 117 6.08 10.60 -6.80
C TYR A 117 6.06 9.06 -6.65
N MET A 118 5.84 8.34 -7.74
CA MET A 118 5.92 6.87 -7.81
C MET A 118 7.34 6.38 -8.12
N LEU A 119 8.30 7.28 -8.36
CA LEU A 119 9.72 6.91 -8.51
C LEU A 119 10.41 6.73 -7.15
N ASP A 120 9.86 7.33 -6.10
CA ASP A 120 10.38 7.23 -4.72
C ASP A 120 9.36 6.59 -3.78
N ILE A 121 9.10 5.30 -4.01
CA ILE A 121 8.16 4.53 -3.19
C ILE A 121 8.83 4.15 -1.87
N HIS A 122 8.18 4.50 -0.75
CA HIS A 122 8.65 4.07 0.58
C HIS A 122 8.32 2.59 0.80
N ILE A 123 9.31 1.80 1.21
CA ILE A 123 9.15 0.35 1.36
C ILE A 123 9.03 0.01 2.84
N VAL A 124 8.02 -0.79 3.18
CA VAL A 124 7.76 -1.25 4.55
C VAL A 124 7.53 -2.76 4.56
N PHE A 125 7.85 -3.40 5.68
CA PHE A 125 7.72 -4.86 5.83
C PHE A 125 6.71 -5.26 6.92
N ASN A 126 6.02 -4.27 7.48
CA ASN A 126 4.96 -4.43 8.45
C ASN A 126 3.74 -3.58 8.06
N MET A 127 2.54 -4.14 8.19
CA MET A 127 1.28 -3.43 7.93
C MET A 127 1.08 -2.25 8.89
N ASP A 128 1.47 -2.38 10.16
CA ASP A 128 1.35 -1.28 11.12
C ASP A 128 2.29 -0.12 10.77
N GLU A 129 3.46 -0.44 10.20
CA GLU A 129 4.40 0.56 9.68
C GLU A 129 3.84 1.27 8.44
N LEU A 130 3.19 0.52 7.53
CA LEU A 130 2.44 1.11 6.41
C LEU A 130 1.44 2.14 6.91
N ILE A 131 0.56 1.75 7.85
CA ILE A 131 -0.47 2.64 8.41
C ILE A 131 0.17 3.86 9.08
N THR A 132 1.16 3.64 9.94
CA THR A 132 1.86 4.71 10.67
C THR A 132 2.51 5.70 9.70
N PHE A 133 3.17 5.21 8.65
CA PHE A 133 3.82 6.07 7.67
C PHE A 133 2.80 6.88 6.85
N VAL A 134 1.67 6.28 6.45
CA VAL A 134 0.60 7.00 5.77
C VAL A 134 0.07 8.14 6.65
N ILE A 135 -0.25 7.85 7.92
CA ILE A 135 -0.70 8.87 8.87
C ILE A 135 0.34 9.99 9.01
N PHE A 136 1.62 9.63 9.18
CA PHE A 136 2.71 10.59 9.26
C PHE A 136 2.76 11.50 8.02
N ARG A 137 2.64 10.94 6.82
CA ARG A 137 2.68 11.70 5.56
C ARG A 137 1.51 12.66 5.44
N GLU A 138 0.30 12.23 5.79
CA GLU A 138 -0.88 13.09 5.77
C GLU A 138 -0.74 14.25 6.76
N MET A 139 -0.39 13.96 8.02
CA MET A 139 -0.19 14.98 9.04
C MET A 139 0.93 15.97 8.69
N LEU A 140 2.04 15.48 8.11
CA LEU A 140 3.16 16.33 7.71
C LEU A 140 2.75 17.31 6.60
N LEU A 141 1.96 16.85 5.63
CA LEU A 141 1.48 17.70 4.55
C LEU A 141 0.49 18.75 5.06
N GLU A 142 -0.45 18.36 5.90
CA GLU A 142 -1.40 19.28 6.56
C GLU A 142 -0.66 20.34 7.38
N PHE A 143 0.36 19.92 8.14
CA PHE A 143 1.21 20.84 8.90
C PHE A 143 1.88 21.86 7.98
N HIS A 144 2.50 21.44 6.88
CA HIS A 144 3.18 22.37 5.97
C HIS A 144 2.21 23.28 5.22
N GLN A 145 1.01 22.82 4.87
CA GLN A 145 -0.03 23.67 4.25
C GLN A 145 -0.46 24.80 5.19
N GLN A 146 -0.79 24.48 6.44
CA GLN A 146 -1.19 25.47 7.45
C GLN A 146 -0.10 26.49 7.76
N ASN A 147 1.18 26.08 7.71
CA ASN A 147 2.32 26.95 7.98
C ASN A 147 2.83 27.71 6.75
N GLN A 148 2.39 27.36 5.54
CA GLN A 148 2.64 28.14 4.32
C GLN A 148 1.61 29.28 4.13
N ASP A 149 0.40 29.11 4.67
CA ASP A 149 -0.68 30.12 4.61
C ASP A 149 -0.62 31.18 5.74
N SER A 150 0.39 31.12 6.63
CA SER A 150 0.62 32.19 7.61
C SER A 150 1.27 33.39 6.91
N PRO A 151 0.66 34.60 6.94
CA PRO A 151 1.25 35.78 6.31
C PRO A 151 2.60 36.05 6.97
N ALA A 152 3.62 36.32 6.14
CA ALA A 152 4.92 36.74 6.62
C ALA A 152 4.75 37.85 7.68
N PRO A 153 5.45 37.78 8.83
CA PRO A 153 5.32 38.81 9.84
C PRO A 153 5.67 40.16 9.20
N SER A 154 4.73 41.10 9.28
CA SER A 154 4.94 42.47 8.81
C SER A 154 6.20 43.02 9.47
N MET A 155 7.26 43.18 8.69
CA MET A 155 8.47 43.89 9.11
C MET A 155 8.07 45.34 9.38
N ASN A 156 7.94 45.69 10.67
CA ASN A 156 7.96 47.07 11.15
C ASN A 156 9.38 47.46 11.49
#